data_AF-A0AAN8DCL1-F1
#
_entry.id   AF-A0AAN8DCL1-F1
#
_cell.length_a   1.000
_cell.length_b   1.000
_cell.length_c   1.000
_cell.angle_alpha   90.00
_cell.angle_beta   90.00
_cell.angle_gamma   90.00
#
_symmetry.space_group_name_H-M   'P 1'
#
loop_
_entity.id
_entity.type
_entity.pdbx_description
1 polymer ?
#
loop_
_entity_poly.entity_id
_entity_poly.type
_entity_poly.pdbx_seq_one_letter_code
_entity_poly.pdbx_strand_id
1 'polypeptide(L)'
;MATSAVLRVILGENSSQRVVLPLGLPDTVTELENEIRRQCQLQDPFRLQFMDELFGNIFQDLTSMEEIQDRATVKVLSLRPVVAGSCDNGPLTPTHVPNHLNPHPFHLLTLL
;
A
#
# COMPACT_ATOMS: atom_id res chain seq x y z
N MET A 1 -28.75 9.62 -16.23
CA MET A 1 -27.93 8.47 -16.71
C MET A 1 -26.70 8.40 -15.83
N ALA A 2 -26.30 7.21 -15.38
CA ALA A 2 -25.03 7.05 -14.68
C ALA A 2 -23.88 7.17 -15.69
N THR A 3 -23.02 8.18 -15.52
CA THR A 3 -21.80 8.37 -16.32
C THR A 3 -20.60 7.87 -15.53
N SER A 4 -19.80 6.97 -16.11
CA SER A 4 -18.63 6.40 -15.43
C SER A 4 -17.64 7.50 -15.01
N ALA A 5 -17.25 7.51 -13.74
CA ALA A 5 -16.28 8.46 -13.21
C ALA A 5 -14.89 7.82 -13.12
N VAL A 6 -13.85 8.65 -13.18
CA VAL A 6 -12.45 8.26 -13.01
C VAL A 6 -11.84 9.15 -11.93
N LEU A 7 -11.15 8.56 -10.96
CA LEU A 7 -10.46 9.31 -9.90
C LEU A 7 -8.97 9.03 -9.91
N ARG A 8 -8.17 10.03 -9.57
CA ARG A 8 -6.75 9.85 -9.25
C ARG A 8 -6.61 9.71 -7.74
N VAL A 9 -6.23 8.52 -7.27
CA VAL A 9 -6.03 8.22 -5.86
C VAL A 9 -4.53 8.23 -5.55
N ILE A 10 -4.08 9.11 -4.66
CA ILE A 10 -2.72 9.15 -4.13
C ILE A 10 -2.64 8.23 -2.92
N LEU A 11 -1.74 7.25 -2.96
CA LEU A 11 -1.54 6.22 -1.94
C LEU A 11 -0.30 6.49 -1.06
N GLY A 12 0.57 7.40 -1.49
CA GLY A 12 1.78 7.82 -0.80
C GLY A 12 2.54 8.86 -1.62
N GLU A 13 3.70 9.33 -1.13
CA GLU A 13 4.45 10.45 -1.72
C GLU A 13 4.77 10.27 -3.21
N ASN A 14 5.16 9.06 -3.62
CA ASN A 14 5.49 8.72 -5.01
C ASN A 14 4.50 7.74 -5.68
N SER A 15 3.35 7.45 -5.04
CA SER A 15 2.40 6.43 -5.53
C SER A 15 1.01 7.01 -5.74
N SER A 16 0.49 6.88 -6.96
CA SER A 16 -0.92 7.19 -7.25
C SER A 16 -1.50 6.24 -8.29
N GLN A 17 -2.69 5.70 -8.02
CA GLN A 17 -3.42 4.81 -8.90
C GLN A 17 -4.63 5.53 -9.52
N ARG A 18 -5.01 5.13 -10.73
CA ARG A 18 -6.28 5.51 -11.35
C ARG A 18 -7.36 4.52 -10.91
N VAL A 19 -8.39 5.00 -10.21
CA VAL A 19 -9.59 4.23 -9.86
C VAL A 19 -10.68 4.54 -10.89
N VAL A 20 -11.42 3.52 -11.31
CA VAL A 20 -12.52 3.65 -12.28
C VAL A 20 -13.82 3.21 -11.64
N LEU A 21 -14.80 4.11 -11.63
CA LEU A 21 -16.13 3.94 -11.06
C LEU A 21 -17.12 3.74 -12.22
N PRO A 22 -17.44 2.49 -12.61
CA PRO A 22 -18.25 2.22 -13.81
C PRO A 22 -19.70 2.72 -13.69
N LEU A 23 -20.19 2.92 -12.46
CA LEU A 23 -21.54 3.44 -12.17
C LEU A 23 -21.55 4.96 -11.86
N GLY A 24 -20.41 5.65 -12.02
CA GLY A 24 -20.24 7.05 -11.60
C GLY A 24 -19.84 7.19 -10.13
N LEU A 25 -19.76 8.43 -9.64
CA LEU A 25 -19.52 8.69 -8.23
C LEU A 25 -20.68 8.12 -7.38
N PRO A 26 -20.39 7.43 -6.26
CA PRO A 26 -21.43 6.91 -5.37
C PRO A 26 -22.07 8.02 -4.52
N ASP A 27 -23.24 7.76 -3.96
CA ASP A 27 -23.94 8.69 -3.04
C ASP A 27 -23.20 8.97 -1.72
N THR A 28 -22.25 8.14 -1.29
CA THR A 28 -21.59 8.29 0.01
C THR A 28 -20.07 8.11 -0.03
N VAL A 29 -19.37 8.81 0.86
CA VAL A 29 -17.92 8.68 1.05
C VAL A 29 -17.55 7.24 1.43
N THR A 30 -18.35 6.56 2.24
CA THR A 30 -18.12 5.16 2.65
C THR A 30 -18.14 4.17 1.47
N GLU A 31 -19.03 4.38 0.50
CA GLU A 31 -19.06 3.59 -0.75
C GLU A 31 -17.80 3.84 -1.59
N LEU A 32 -17.36 5.11 -1.68
CA LEU A 32 -16.12 5.48 -2.36
C LEU A 32 -14.89 4.86 -1.67
N GLU A 33 -14.83 4.90 -0.34
CA GLU A 33 -13.79 4.25 0.45
C GLU A 33 -13.76 2.73 0.17
N ASN A 34 -14.91 2.07 0.06
CA ASN A 34 -14.98 0.65 -0.28
C ASN A 34 -14.48 0.34 -1.71
N GLU A 35 -14.81 1.17 -2.71
CA GLU A 35 -14.27 0.99 -4.09
C GLU A 35 -12.76 1.25 -4.13
N ILE A 36 -12.30 2.35 -3.55
CA ILE A 36 -10.87 2.68 -3.48
C ILE A 36 -10.10 1.59 -2.73
N ARG A 37 -10.64 1.11 -1.60
CA ARG A 37 -10.07 -0.02 -0.84
C ARG A 37 -9.93 -1.26 -1.72
N ARG A 38 -10.97 -1.61 -2.48
CA ARG A 38 -11.02 -2.79 -3.35
C ARG A 38 -10.05 -2.69 -4.53
N GLN A 39 -10.00 -1.55 -5.22
CA GLN A 39 -9.11 -1.37 -6.38
C GLN A 39 -7.66 -1.14 -5.99
N CYS A 40 -7.37 -0.43 -4.91
CA CYS A 40 -6.02 -0.13 -4.42
C CYS A 40 -5.49 -1.18 -3.41
N GLN A 41 -6.23 -2.26 -3.19
CA GLN A 41 -5.85 -3.41 -2.33
C GLN A 41 -5.48 -3.01 -0.88
N LEU A 42 -6.11 -1.96 -0.36
CA LEU A 42 -5.86 -1.44 0.99
C LEU A 42 -6.52 -2.36 2.01
N GLN A 43 -5.76 -2.85 2.99
CA GLN A 43 -6.32 -3.67 4.08
C GLN A 43 -6.76 -2.84 5.29
N ASP A 44 -6.31 -1.60 5.39
CA ASP A 44 -6.37 -0.79 6.61
C ASP A 44 -7.53 0.21 6.65
N PRO A 45 -7.88 0.71 7.86
CA PRO A 45 -8.64 1.95 7.98
C PRO A 45 -7.81 3.12 7.48
N PHE A 46 -8.45 3.98 6.69
CA PHE A 46 -7.88 5.23 6.19
C PHE A 46 -8.94 6.33 6.26
N ARG A 47 -8.58 7.54 5.82
CA ARG A 47 -9.50 8.58 5.38
C ARG A 47 -9.16 9.00 3.96
N LEU A 48 -10.14 9.56 3.27
CA LEU A 48 -9.92 10.30 2.04
C LEU A 48 -9.76 11.79 2.33
N GLN A 49 -8.80 12.41 1.66
CA GLN A 49 -8.75 13.85 1.45
C GLN A 49 -8.95 14.13 -0.04
N PHE A 50 -9.62 15.23 -0.40
CA PHE A 50 -9.67 15.72 -1.78
C PHE A 50 -8.72 16.90 -1.97
N MET A 51 -8.31 17.14 -3.21
CA MET A 51 -7.58 18.35 -3.61
C MET A 51 -8.58 19.49 -3.81
N ASP A 52 -8.66 20.41 -2.87
CA ASP A 52 -9.58 21.55 -2.94
C ASP A 52 -8.99 22.69 -3.80
N GLU A 53 -9.64 23.04 -4.91
CA GLU A 53 -9.19 24.07 -5.83
C GLU A 53 -9.41 25.51 -5.29
N LEU A 54 -10.38 25.71 -4.37
CA LEU A 54 -10.74 27.01 -3.79
C LEU A 54 -9.69 27.50 -2.78
N PHE A 55 -9.13 26.58 -1.99
CA PHE A 55 -8.03 26.78 -1.06
C PHE A 55 -6.65 26.57 -1.70
N GLY A 56 -6.57 26.56 -3.04
CA GLY A 56 -5.29 26.60 -3.76
C GLY A 56 -4.64 25.25 -4.01
N ASN A 57 -5.44 24.19 -4.22
CA ASN A 57 -5.02 22.80 -4.44
C ASN A 57 -4.46 22.11 -3.17
N ILE A 58 -4.92 22.54 -1.99
CA ILE A 58 -4.55 21.95 -0.70
C ILE A 58 -5.42 20.71 -0.43
N PHE A 59 -4.84 19.67 0.17
CA PHE A 59 -5.58 18.47 0.56
C PHE A 59 -6.39 18.71 1.84
N GLN A 60 -7.69 18.39 1.79
CA GLN A 60 -8.64 18.56 2.91
C GLN A 60 -9.51 17.31 3.06
N ASP A 61 -9.89 16.93 4.30
CA ASP A 61 -10.69 15.73 4.58
C ASP A 61 -12.02 15.76 3.80
N LEU A 62 -12.31 14.67 3.07
CA LEU A 62 -13.50 14.53 2.25
C LEU A 62 -14.71 14.21 3.13
N THR A 63 -15.71 15.09 3.15
CA THR A 63 -16.89 15.01 4.02
C THR A 63 -18.20 14.81 3.26
N SER A 64 -18.35 15.39 2.07
CA SER A 64 -19.46 15.13 1.12
C SER A 64 -18.93 14.66 -0.22
N MET A 65 -19.71 13.81 -0.90
CA MET A 65 -19.43 13.42 -2.30
C MET A 65 -19.59 14.60 -3.28
N GLU A 66 -20.25 15.69 -2.86
CA GLU A 66 -20.38 16.94 -3.60
C GLU A 66 -19.05 17.72 -3.73
N GLU A 67 -18.07 17.44 -2.87
CA GLU A 67 -16.75 18.08 -2.88
C GLU A 67 -15.82 17.53 -4.00
N ILE A 68 -16.26 16.50 -4.74
CA ILE A 68 -15.50 15.87 -5.82
C ILE A 68 -16.35 15.61 -7.07
N GLN A 69 -15.69 15.61 -8.22
CA GLN A 69 -16.27 15.36 -9.53
C GLN A 69 -15.45 14.33 -10.34
N ASP A 70 -15.85 14.04 -11.58
CA ASP A 70 -15.02 13.24 -12.49
C ASP A 70 -13.62 13.84 -12.62
N ARG A 71 -12.60 12.98 -12.60
CA ARG A 71 -11.16 13.29 -12.66
C ARG A 71 -10.61 14.09 -11.48
N ALA A 72 -11.37 14.23 -10.39
CA ALA A 72 -10.83 14.75 -9.13
C ALA A 72 -9.63 13.92 -8.61
N THR A 73 -8.74 14.59 -7.88
CA THR A 73 -7.61 13.96 -7.19
C THR A 73 -7.93 13.83 -5.70
N VAL A 74 -7.90 12.59 -5.21
CA VAL A 74 -8.04 12.26 -3.78
C VAL A 74 -6.77 11.63 -3.25
N LYS A 75 -6.55 11.70 -1.94
CA LYS A 75 -5.38 11.20 -1.23
C LYS A 75 -5.84 10.33 -0.05
N VAL A 76 -5.21 9.18 0.10
CA VAL A 76 -5.43 8.25 1.21
C VAL A 76 -4.53 8.66 2.38
N LEU A 77 -5.13 8.84 3.57
CA LEU A 77 -4.43 8.97 4.84
C LEU A 77 -4.67 7.72 5.69
N SER A 78 -3.64 6.89 5.86
CA SER A 78 -3.69 5.71 6.73
C SER A 78 -3.96 6.09 8.18
N LEU A 79 -4.98 5.48 8.81
CA LEU A 79 -5.32 5.72 10.23
C LEU A 79 -4.57 4.80 11.21
N ARG A 80 -3.63 3.96 10.74
CA ARG A 80 -2.74 3.23 11.63
C ARG A 80 -1.91 4.22 12.47
N PRO A 81 -1.75 4.02 13.79
CA PRO A 81 -0.73 4.73 14.53
C PRO A 81 0.64 4.40 13.91
N VAL A 82 1.42 5.42 13.56
CA VAL A 82 2.77 5.22 13.05
C VAL A 82 3.66 4.71 14.16
N VAL A 83 3.77 3.38 14.26
CA VAL A 83 4.82 2.72 15.03
C VAL A 83 6.15 3.00 14.34
N ALA A 84 6.78 4.11 14.73
CA ALA A 84 8.13 4.49 14.34
C ALA A 84 9.12 3.49 14.97
N GLY A 85 9.14 2.29 14.40
CA GLY A 85 9.52 1.06 15.09
C GLY A 85 9.93 -0.05 14.12
N SER A 86 10.68 0.31 13.09
CA SER A 86 11.54 -0.62 12.37
C SER A 86 12.90 0.04 12.15
N CYS A 87 13.64 0.18 13.25
CA CYS A 87 15.08 0.31 13.17
C CYS A 87 15.64 -1.03 12.68
N ASP A 88 16.44 -0.99 11.62
CA ASP A 88 17.07 -2.17 11.03
C ASP A 88 17.77 -3.02 12.10
N ASN A 89 17.33 -4.27 12.22
CA ASN A 89 18.00 -5.35 12.93
C ASN A 89 17.82 -6.63 12.12
N GLY A 90 18.06 -6.58 10.81
CA GLY A 90 18.35 -7.79 10.05
C GLY A 90 19.59 -8.46 10.65
N PRO A 91 19.50 -9.72 11.14
CA PRO A 91 20.66 -10.39 11.71
C PRO A 91 21.71 -10.59 10.63
N LEU A 92 22.86 -9.91 10.78
CA LEU A 92 23.97 -9.92 9.83
C LEU A 92 24.35 -11.38 9.49
N THR A 93 24.31 -11.72 8.21
CA THR A 93 24.55 -13.09 7.73
C THR A 93 25.95 -13.56 8.14
N PRO A 94 26.08 -14.68 8.88
CA PRO A 94 27.40 -15.19 9.26
C PRO A 94 28.20 -15.61 8.02
N THR A 95 29.45 -15.16 7.99
CA THR A 95 30.37 -15.23 6.84
C THR A 95 30.52 -16.63 6.26
N HIS A 96 30.48 -16.71 4.93
CA HIS A 96 30.84 -17.88 4.14
C HIS A 96 32.29 -18.34 4.45
N VAL A 97 32.46 -19.49 5.12
CA VAL A 97 33.76 -20.11 5.42
C VAL A 97 33.89 -21.49 4.75
N PRO A 98 34.50 -21.57 3.56
CA PRO A 98 34.67 -22.83 2.83
C PRO A 98 35.99 -23.49 3.23
N ASN A 99 36.11 -23.97 4.49
CA ASN A 99 37.32 -24.70 4.90
C ASN A 99 37.13 -26.22 4.81
N HIS A 100 37.71 -26.79 3.75
CA HIS A 100 37.73 -28.21 3.46
C HIS A 100 38.73 -28.94 4.38
N LEU A 101 38.23 -29.83 5.25
CA LEU A 101 39.05 -30.96 5.72
C LEU A 101 38.22 -32.21 6.06
N ASN A 102 38.59 -33.32 5.43
CA ASN A 102 38.11 -34.67 5.70
C ASN A 102 38.77 -35.21 6.98
N PRO A 103 38.06 -36.02 7.79
CA PRO A 103 38.62 -37.35 8.08
C PRO A 103 37.56 -38.46 8.13
N HIS A 104 37.67 -39.44 7.23
CA HIS A 104 36.99 -40.73 7.35
C HIS A 104 37.61 -41.61 8.45
N PRO A 105 36.79 -42.39 9.17
CA PRO A 105 37.25 -43.65 9.78
C PRO A 105 36.35 -44.82 9.34
N PHE A 106 36.44 -45.25 8.07
CA PHE A 106 35.74 -46.47 7.63
C PHE A 106 36.55 -47.71 7.99
N HIS A 107 36.05 -48.42 8.98
CA HIS A 107 36.66 -49.60 9.58
C HIS A 107 36.17 -50.88 8.88
N LEU A 108 36.98 -51.49 7.99
CA LEU A 108 37.13 -52.96 7.86
C LEU A 108 38.13 -53.35 6.75
N LEU A 109 39.33 -53.85 7.11
CA LEU A 109 40.03 -54.86 6.33
C LEU A 109 41.12 -55.58 7.16
N THR A 110 40.77 -56.74 7.72
CA THR A 110 41.75 -57.76 8.13
C THR A 110 41.34 -59.05 7.44
N LEU A 111 42.19 -59.54 6.54
CA LEU A 111 41.93 -60.74 5.75
C LEU A 111 43.26 -61.50 5.59
N LEU A 112 43.58 -62.30 6.61
CA LEU A 112 44.59 -63.36 6.67
C LEU A 112 44.42 -64.13 7.99
#